data_AF-A0A661R949-F1
#
_entry.id   AF-A0A661R949-F1
#
_cell.length_a   1.000
_cell.length_b   1.000
_cell.length_c   1.000
_cell.angle_alpha   90.00
_cell.angle_beta   90.00
_cell.angle_gamma   90.00
#
_symmetry.space_group_name_H-M   'P 1'
#
loop_
_entity.id
_entity.type
_entity.pdbx_description
1 polymer ?
#
loop_
_entity_poly.entity_id
_entity_poly.type
_entity_poly.pdbx_seq_one_letter_code
_entity_poly.pdbx_strand_id
1 'polypeptide(L)'
;MRTFPIKYSVSFPRIPDYLKALRQFKDGDLRAFSKLFFCCKSRDWKSEKEWRFFASKPNSFVEFDEPMLSGIIFGWKMPDSTRNLIRAWTNEYTPKPKLFEVKPSSDRFRMNISPIIIGRPTKKFSGPKGLWGR
;
A
#
# COMPACT_ATOMS: atom_id res chain seq x y z
N MET A 1 8.96 -5.54 14.30
CA MET A 1 8.78 -5.04 12.92
C MET A 1 10.10 -4.45 12.43
N ARG A 2 10.52 -4.72 11.18
CA ARG A 2 11.71 -4.08 10.59
C ARG A 2 11.27 -3.17 9.44
N THR A 3 11.86 -1.98 9.35
CA THR A 3 11.59 -1.00 8.31
C THR A 3 12.84 -0.70 7.51
N PHE A 4 12.69 -0.49 6.20
CA PHE A 4 13.79 -0.09 5.34
C PHE A 4 13.31 1.01 4.37
N PRO A 5 14.12 2.06 4.17
CA PRO A 5 13.83 3.07 3.15
C PRO A 5 14.04 2.48 1.75
N ILE A 6 13.22 2.89 0.79
CA ILE A 6 13.41 2.53 -0.61
C ILE A 6 14.60 3.29 -1.21
N LYS A 7 15.49 2.56 -1.86
CA LYS A 7 16.55 3.09 -2.73
C LYS A 7 16.02 3.21 -4.15
N TYR A 8 15.90 4.44 -4.62
CA TYR A 8 15.50 4.75 -5.99
C TYR A 8 16.70 4.68 -6.94
N SER A 9 16.58 3.97 -8.06
CA SER A 9 17.66 3.75 -9.03
C SER A 9 17.17 3.89 -10.47
N VAL A 10 18.06 4.27 -11.38
CA VAL A 10 17.78 4.32 -12.83
C VAL A 10 17.80 2.95 -13.50
N SER A 11 18.42 1.97 -12.84
CA SER A 11 18.53 0.61 -13.34
C SER A 11 18.17 -0.39 -12.26
N PHE A 12 17.69 -1.56 -12.68
CA PHE A 12 17.56 -2.71 -11.81
C PHE A 12 18.95 -3.11 -11.26
N PRO A 13 19.00 -3.67 -10.04
CA PRO A 13 20.20 -4.36 -9.57
C PRO A 13 20.59 -5.47 -10.56
N ARG A 14 21.89 -5.61 -10.82
CA ARG A 14 22.42 -6.63 -11.73
C ARG A 14 22.77 -7.89 -10.95
N ILE A 15 22.96 -9.01 -11.66
CA ILE A 15 23.37 -10.29 -11.06
C ILE A 15 24.60 -10.14 -10.14
N PRO A 16 25.67 -9.40 -10.51
CA PRO A 16 26.80 -9.20 -9.60
C PRO A 16 26.43 -8.51 -8.28
N ASP A 17 25.45 -7.61 -8.29
CA ASP A 17 24.99 -6.92 -7.08
C ASP A 17 24.29 -7.91 -6.12
N TYR A 18 23.48 -8.82 -6.66
CA TYR A 18 22.85 -9.89 -5.87
C TYR A 18 23.88 -10.88 -5.33
N LEU A 19 24.84 -11.31 -6.16
CA LEU A 19 25.90 -12.22 -5.74
C LEU A 19 26.78 -11.58 -4.64
N LYS A 20 27.08 -10.28 -4.78
CA LYS A 20 27.81 -9.53 -3.74
C LYS A 20 27.02 -9.48 -2.44
N ALA A 21 25.72 -9.17 -2.51
CA ALA A 21 24.85 -9.16 -1.34
C ALA A 21 24.80 -10.54 -0.65
N LEU A 22 24.75 -11.63 -1.41
CA LEU A 22 24.73 -12.99 -0.85
C LEU A 22 26.09 -13.44 -0.28
N ARG A 23 27.22 -12.92 -0.77
CA ARG A 23 28.57 -13.41 -0.40
C ARG A 23 29.23 -12.65 0.74
N GLN A 24 28.62 -11.57 1.27
CA GLN A 24 29.26 -10.71 2.27
C GLN A 24 29.41 -11.33 3.67
N PHE A 25 28.75 -12.47 3.98
CA PHE A 25 28.94 -13.21 5.24
C PHE A 25 28.94 -14.73 5.01
N LYS A 26 29.52 -15.46 5.96
CA LYS A 26 29.69 -16.94 5.93
C LYS A 26 28.36 -17.70 5.81
N ASP A 27 27.26 -17.10 6.28
CA ASP A 27 25.88 -17.62 6.21
C ASP A 27 24.97 -16.84 5.22
N GLY A 28 25.58 -15.97 4.41
CA GLY A 28 24.92 -15.06 3.48
C GLY A 28 24.25 -13.85 4.14
N ASP A 29 24.43 -12.66 3.56
CA ASP A 29 23.69 -11.47 4.02
C ASP A 29 22.27 -11.47 3.42
N LEU A 30 21.40 -12.35 3.93
CA LEU A 30 19.98 -12.38 3.54
C LEU A 30 19.32 -11.00 3.72
N ARG A 31 19.84 -10.17 4.64
CA ARG A 31 19.36 -8.80 4.85
C ARG A 31 19.83 -7.86 3.73
N ALA A 32 21.08 -7.93 3.28
CA ALA A 32 21.52 -7.16 2.11
C ALA A 32 20.81 -7.60 0.84
N PHE A 33 20.60 -8.91 0.65
CA PHE A 33 19.82 -9.43 -0.46
C PHE A 33 18.36 -8.92 -0.42
N SER A 34 17.70 -9.02 0.74
CA SER A 34 16.32 -8.54 0.91
C SER A 34 16.20 -7.03 0.65
N LYS A 35 17.17 -6.23 1.13
CA LYS A 35 17.20 -4.79 0.82
C LYS A 35 17.38 -4.52 -0.66
N LEU A 36 18.27 -5.26 -1.33
CA LEU A 36 18.52 -5.05 -2.75
C LEU A 36 17.30 -5.45 -3.60
N PHE A 37 16.69 -6.59 -3.28
CA PHE A 37 15.58 -7.13 -4.05
C PHE A 37 14.27 -6.41 -3.73
N PHE A 38 13.93 -6.26 -2.44
CA PHE A 38 12.66 -5.69 -2.02
C PHE A 38 12.72 -4.20 -1.73
N CYS A 39 13.88 -3.54 -1.67
CA CYS A 39 13.94 -2.10 -1.38
C CYS A 39 14.59 -1.28 -2.50
N CYS A 40 14.67 -1.82 -3.73
CA CYS A 40 15.01 -1.05 -4.92
C CYS A 40 13.78 -0.79 -5.80
N LYS A 41 13.60 0.46 -6.23
CA LYS A 41 12.50 0.89 -7.11
C LYS A 41 13.03 1.84 -8.19
N SER A 42 12.35 1.93 -9.32
CA SER A 42 12.71 2.88 -10.38
C SER A 42 12.70 4.32 -9.86
N ARG A 43 13.67 5.14 -10.30
CA ARG A 43 13.76 6.57 -9.99
C ARG A 43 12.53 7.36 -10.44
N ASP A 44 11.80 6.88 -11.44
CA ASP A 44 10.56 7.51 -11.89
C ASP A 44 9.47 7.53 -10.80
N TRP A 45 9.62 6.68 -9.79
CA TRP A 45 8.71 6.54 -8.65
C TRP A 45 9.20 7.28 -7.39
N LYS A 46 10.26 8.10 -7.49
CA LYS A 46 10.88 8.80 -6.34
C LYS A 46 9.92 9.74 -5.61
N SER A 47 8.88 10.24 -6.29
CA SER A 47 7.87 11.12 -5.71
C SER A 47 7.05 10.45 -4.60
N GLU A 48 6.94 9.12 -4.57
CA GLU A 48 6.09 8.40 -3.61
C GLU A 48 6.67 8.33 -2.19
N LYS A 49 7.98 8.55 -2.00
CA LYS A 49 8.67 8.52 -0.69
C LYS A 49 8.29 7.27 0.15
N GLU A 50 8.40 6.10 -0.46
CA GLU A 50 7.91 4.83 0.10
C GLU A 50 8.84 4.27 1.20
N TRP A 51 8.22 3.70 2.24
CA TRP A 51 8.86 2.84 3.24
C TRP A 51 8.27 1.44 3.15
N ARG A 52 9.10 0.40 3.29
CA ARG A 52 8.62 -0.99 3.34
C ARG A 52 8.79 -1.58 4.73
N PHE A 53 7.74 -2.26 5.18
CA PHE A 53 7.67 -2.98 6.44
C PHE A 53 7.79 -4.48 6.16
N PHE A 54 8.62 -5.17 6.95
CA PHE A 54 8.77 -6.61 6.87
C PHE A 54 8.32 -7.23 8.19
N ALA A 55 7.42 -8.20 8.06
CA ALA A 55 6.98 -9.02 9.18
C ALA A 55 7.93 -10.22 9.36
N SER A 56 8.06 -10.69 10.60
CA SER A 56 8.96 -11.81 10.94
C SER A 56 8.42 -13.17 10.48
N LYS A 57 7.12 -13.28 10.24
CA LYS A 57 6.46 -14.51 9.79
C LYS A 57 5.61 -14.22 8.54
N PRO A 58 5.51 -15.16 7.58
CA PRO A 58 4.51 -15.09 6.53
C PRO A 58 3.10 -15.02 7.14
N ASN A 59 2.17 -14.35 6.47
CA ASN A 59 0.76 -14.25 6.87
C ASN A 59 0.51 -13.66 8.27
N SER A 60 1.48 -12.94 8.85
CA SER A 60 1.24 -12.18 10.08
C SER A 60 0.79 -10.76 9.78
N PHE A 61 -0.17 -10.27 10.56
CA PHE A 61 -0.58 -8.87 10.53
C PHE A 61 0.44 -7.98 11.25
N VAL A 62 0.57 -6.75 10.76
CA VAL A 62 1.30 -5.69 11.43
C VAL A 62 0.27 -4.73 11.99
N GLU A 63 0.21 -4.64 13.31
CA GLU A 63 -0.65 -3.69 14.01
C GLU A 63 -0.03 -2.29 13.97
N PHE A 64 -0.88 -1.29 13.90
CA PHE A 64 -0.52 0.13 13.99
C PHE A 64 -1.70 0.87 14.66
N ASP A 65 -1.40 1.96 15.35
CA ASP A 65 -2.45 2.77 15.99
C ASP A 65 -3.30 3.45 14.92
N GLU A 66 -4.63 3.46 15.09
CA GLU A 66 -5.57 4.03 14.10
C GLU A 66 -5.15 5.41 13.55
N PRO A 67 -4.67 6.37 14.37
CA PRO A 67 -4.24 7.69 13.88
C PRO A 67 -3.05 7.66 12.91
N MET A 68 -2.29 6.57 12.85
CA MET A 68 -1.19 6.41 11.89
C MET A 68 -1.70 6.23 10.45
N LEU A 69 -2.93 5.74 10.27
CA LEU A 69 -3.55 5.62 8.96
C LEU A 69 -4.16 6.96 8.53
N SER A 70 -3.31 7.81 7.98
CA SER A 70 -3.71 9.15 7.54
C SER A 70 -4.55 9.16 6.24
N GLY A 71 -4.40 8.15 5.39
CA GLY A 71 -5.15 8.06 4.15
C GLY A 71 -4.97 6.76 3.39
N ILE A 72 -5.90 6.53 2.45
CA ILE A 72 -5.97 5.34 1.61
C ILE A 72 -6.08 5.78 0.16
N ILE A 73 -5.22 5.21 -0.68
CA ILE A 73 -5.18 5.50 -2.11
C ILE A 73 -5.71 4.28 -2.87
N PHE A 74 -6.85 4.41 -3.53
CA PHE A 74 -7.43 3.33 -4.34
C PHE A 74 -6.77 3.27 -5.71
N GLY A 75 -6.14 2.14 -6.03
CA GLY A 75 -5.51 1.91 -7.32
C GLY A 75 -6.50 2.03 -8.49
N TRP A 76 -6.01 2.52 -9.62
CA TRP A 76 -6.82 2.78 -10.83
C TRP A 76 -7.67 1.58 -11.26
N LYS A 77 -7.08 0.38 -11.30
CA LYS A 77 -7.74 -0.87 -11.70
C LYS A 77 -8.37 -1.65 -10.55
N MET A 78 -8.46 -1.08 -9.35
CA MET A 78 -9.07 -1.76 -8.21
C MET A 78 -10.60 -1.88 -8.42
N PRO A 79 -11.20 -3.08 -8.30
CA PRO A 79 -12.64 -3.27 -8.43
C PRO A 79 -13.44 -2.47 -7.39
N ASP A 80 -14.62 -1.98 -7.79
CA ASP A 80 -15.48 -1.18 -6.89
C ASP A 80 -15.97 -1.98 -5.68
N SER A 81 -16.17 -3.28 -5.81
CA SER A 81 -16.51 -4.16 -4.68
C SER A 81 -15.45 -4.11 -3.58
N THR A 82 -14.17 -4.19 -3.95
CA THR A 82 -13.03 -4.08 -3.03
C THR A 82 -12.92 -2.67 -2.43
N ARG A 83 -13.13 -1.63 -3.25
CA ARG A 83 -13.13 -0.24 -2.76
C ARG A 83 -14.22 -0.01 -1.71
N ASN A 84 -15.42 -0.51 -1.96
CA ASN A 84 -16.56 -0.38 -1.06
C ASN A 84 -16.35 -1.15 0.25
N LEU A 85 -15.73 -2.33 0.19
CA LEU A 85 -15.35 -3.09 1.38
C LEU A 85 -14.36 -2.32 2.26
N ILE A 86 -13.29 -1.78 1.66
CA ILE A 86 -12.30 -0.97 2.38
C ILE A 86 -12.94 0.29 2.98
N ARG A 87 -13.81 0.97 2.21
CA ARG A 87 -14.58 2.13 2.72
C ARG A 87 -15.39 1.75 3.95
N ALA A 88 -16.09 0.61 3.92
CA ALA A 88 -16.87 0.13 5.06
C ALA A 88 -15.99 -0.11 6.29
N TRP A 89 -14.86 -0.81 6.16
CA TRP A 89 -13.93 -1.02 7.27
C TRP A 89 -13.39 0.28 7.86
N THR A 90 -13.07 1.24 6.99
CA THR A 90 -12.44 2.50 7.43
C THR A 90 -13.42 3.52 8.00
N ASN A 91 -14.74 3.28 7.86
CA ASN A 91 -15.75 4.13 8.46
C ASN A 91 -15.82 3.98 10.00
N GLU A 92 -15.30 2.89 10.53
CA GLU A 92 -15.27 2.59 11.96
C GLU A 92 -14.06 3.24 12.68
N TYR A 93 -13.05 3.69 11.92
CA TYR A 93 -11.82 4.28 12.46
C TYR A 93 -12.04 5.70 12.97
N THR A 94 -11.33 6.05 14.06
CA THR A 94 -11.29 7.40 14.62
C THR A 94 -9.83 7.83 14.88
N PRO A 95 -9.26 8.76 14.09
CA PRO A 95 -9.88 9.57 13.04
C PRO A 95 -10.07 8.80 11.73
N LYS A 96 -11.07 9.21 10.94
CA LYS A 96 -11.31 8.60 9.62
C LYS A 96 -10.18 8.93 8.65
N PRO A 97 -9.58 7.93 7.98
CA PRO A 97 -8.53 8.17 6.98
C PRO A 97 -9.09 8.91 5.77
N LYS A 98 -8.28 9.79 5.17
CA LYS A 98 -8.63 10.45 3.91
C LYS A 98 -8.63 9.45 2.77
N LEU A 99 -9.66 9.46 1.93
CA LEU A 99 -9.73 8.58 0.77
C LEU A 99 -9.30 9.30 -0.50
N PHE A 100 -8.52 8.63 -1.32
CA PHE A 100 -8.01 9.14 -2.60
C PHE A 100 -8.24 8.12 -3.71
N GLU A 101 -8.43 8.62 -4.92
CA GLU A 101 -8.44 7.80 -6.13
C GLU A 101 -7.23 8.10 -7.00
N VAL A 102 -6.87 7.11 -7.83
CA VAL A 102 -5.77 7.24 -8.77
C VAL A 102 -6.26 7.12 -10.20
N LYS A 103 -5.84 8.06 -11.06
CA LYS A 103 -6.09 8.05 -12.49
C LYS A 103 -4.78 8.15 -13.27
N PRO A 104 -4.62 7.44 -14.39
CA PRO A 104 -3.42 7.58 -15.23
C PRO A 104 -3.30 9.00 -15.76
N SER A 105 -2.08 9.51 -15.81
CA SER A 105 -1.78 10.78 -16.48
C SER A 105 -1.83 10.59 -17.99
N SER A 106 -2.37 11.57 -18.71
CA SER A 106 -2.43 11.54 -20.17
C SER A 106 -1.09 11.81 -20.84
N ASP A 107 -0.15 12.44 -20.13
CA ASP A 107 1.08 13.02 -20.68
C ASP A 107 2.37 12.27 -20.29
N ARG A 108 2.34 11.44 -19.25
CA ARG A 108 3.54 10.82 -18.66
C ARG A 108 3.21 9.48 -18.00
N PHE A 109 4.23 8.64 -17.80
CA PHE A 109 4.13 7.41 -17.00
C PHE A 109 4.05 7.74 -15.49
N ARG A 110 2.95 8.38 -15.09
CA ARG A 110 2.65 8.74 -13.70
C ARG A 110 1.16 8.59 -13.42
N MET A 111 0.85 8.64 -12.14
CA MET A 111 -0.49 8.54 -11.61
C MET A 111 -0.90 9.86 -10.96
N ASN A 112 -2.08 10.37 -11.31
CA ASN A 112 -2.69 11.53 -10.67
C ASN A 112 -3.55 11.05 -9.50
N ILE A 113 -3.23 11.56 -8.30
CA ILE A 113 -3.92 11.23 -7.06
C ILE A 113 -4.84 12.40 -6.71
N SER A 114 -6.13 12.13 -6.54
CA SER A 114 -7.12 13.14 -6.16
C SER A 114 -7.96 12.67 -4.97
N PRO A 115 -8.33 13.58 -4.04
CA PRO A 115 -9.20 13.23 -2.93
C PRO A 115 -10.58 12.79 -3.43
N ILE A 116 -11.15 11.77 -2.80
CA ILE A 116 -12.54 11.38 -3.01
C ILE A 116 -13.39 12.24 -2.08
N ILE A 117 -14.15 13.16 -2.66
CA ILE A 117 -15.15 13.93 -1.92
C ILE A 117 -16.32 12.99 -1.66
N ILE A 118 -16.39 12.45 -0.44
CA ILE A 118 -17.58 11.72 0.01
C ILE A 118 -18.66 12.79 0.23
N GLY A 119 -19.58 12.92 -0.73
CA GLY A 119 -20.78 13.72 -0.54
C GLY A 119 -21.53 13.26 0.72
N ARG A 120 -22.24 14.17 1.39
CA ARG A 120 -23.12 13.82 2.51
C ARG A 120 -23.98 12.60 2.10
N PRO A 121 -24.20 11.61 2.98
CA PRO A 121 -24.97 10.44 2.64
C PRO A 121 -26.37 10.88 2.19
N THR A 122 -26.65 10.75 0.90
CA THR A 122 -27.99 10.89 0.36
C THR A 122 -28.79 9.67 0.80
N LYS A 123 -29.67 9.89 1.78
CA LYS A 123 -30.75 9.04 2.30
C LYS A 123 -30.45 7.54 2.50
N LYS A 124 -30.56 7.15 3.78
CA LYS A 124 -30.65 5.78 4.31
C LYS A 124 -31.09 4.74 3.26
N PHE A 125 -30.22 3.78 3.01
CA PHE A 125 -30.59 2.50 2.42
C PHE A 125 -31.58 1.83 3.39
N SER A 126 -32.87 1.85 3.07
CA SER A 126 -33.86 1.01 3.73
C SER A 126 -33.72 -0.39 3.16
N GLY A 127 -32.93 -1.24 3.83
CA GLY A 127 -32.93 -2.66 3.55
C GLY A 127 -34.35 -3.25 3.68
N PRO A 128 -34.66 -4.33 2.97
CA PRO A 128 -35.96 -4.99 3.08
C PRO A 128 -36.20 -5.44 4.53
N LYS A 129 -37.36 -5.04 5.08
CA LYS A 129 -37.87 -5.56 6.36
C LYS A 129 -38.52 -6.93 6.12
N GLY A 130 -38.12 -7.93 6.89
CA GLY A 130 -38.75 -9.27 6.97
C GLY A 130 -38.09 -10.29 6.01
N LEU A 131 -37.88 -11.56 6.35
CA LEU A 131 -38.43 -12.40 7.40
C LEU A 131 -37.36 -13.40 7.86
N TRP A 132 -37.07 -13.44 9.17
CA TRP A 132 -36.67 -14.68 9.83
C TRP A 132 -37.54 -14.79 11.08
N GLY A 133 -38.62 -15.54 10.93
CA GLY A 133 -39.49 -15.97 12.02
C GLY A 133 -39.42 -17.49 12.09
N ARG A 134 -38.93 -17.94 13.25
CA ARG A 134 -38.84 -19.32 13.76
C ARG A 134 -37.73 -20.20 13.20
#